data_AF-A0A7V9J4C4-F1
#
_entry.id   AF-A0A7V9J4C4-F1
#
_cell.length_a   1.000
_cell.length_b   1.000
_cell.length_c   1.000
_cell.angle_alpha   90.00
_cell.angle_beta   90.00
_cell.angle_gamma   90.00
#
_symmetry.space_group_name_H-M   'P 1'
#
loop_
_entity.id
_entity.type
_entity.pdbx_description
1 polymer ?
#
loop_
_entity_poly.entity_id
_entity_poly.type
_entity_poly.pdbx_seq_one_letter_code
_entity_poly.pdbx_strand_id
1 'polypeptide(L)'
;WYPAWGYQPSAQYYVYDGPIYAGRSAERLDRVIANVQAALQAQGYYRGEVDGLLGPLTREALTGYQSEHGLYTTAAIDEPTLNSLGLN
;
A
#
# COMPACT_ATOMS: atom_id res chain seq x y z
N TRP A 1 10.13 -22.06 6.74
CA TRP A 1 8.85 -21.33 6.68
C TRP A 1 9.06 -20.10 7.52
N TYR A 2 9.27 -18.94 6.90
CA TYR A 2 9.71 -17.73 7.60
C TYR A 2 8.57 -16.71 7.61
N PRO A 3 8.03 -16.35 8.79
CA PRO A 3 7.09 -15.24 8.91
C PRO A 3 7.90 -13.94 8.90
N ALA A 4 7.76 -13.11 7.87
CA ALA A 4 8.49 -11.85 7.75
C ALA A 4 7.75 -10.70 8.47
N TRP A 5 7.76 -10.71 9.80
CA TRP A 5 7.68 -9.47 10.58
C TRP A 5 9.06 -8.83 10.57
N GLY A 6 9.30 -7.93 9.62
CA GLY A 6 10.57 -7.24 9.44
C GLY A 6 10.36 -5.76 9.14
N TYR A 7 9.57 -5.06 9.95
CA TYR A 7 9.41 -3.61 9.85
C TYR A 7 10.59 -2.95 10.55
N GLN A 8 11.67 -2.62 9.81
CA GLN A 8 12.76 -1.80 10.33
C GLN A 8 12.41 -0.31 10.16
N PRO A 9 12.21 0.46 11.25
CA PRO A 9 11.66 1.81 11.20
C PRO A 9 12.67 2.90 10.79
N SER A 10 13.78 2.56 10.12
CA SER A 10 14.85 3.51 9.76
C SER A 10 15.30 3.48 8.30
N ALA A 11 14.57 2.82 7.39
CA ALA A 11 14.81 2.94 5.94
C ALA A 11 14.21 4.25 5.39
N GLN A 12 14.58 5.37 6.01
CA GLN A 12 14.40 6.70 5.45
C GLN A 12 15.39 6.86 4.31
N TYR A 13 14.94 7.47 3.21
CA TYR A 13 15.70 7.85 2.02
C TYR A 13 15.82 6.76 0.94
N TYR A 14 15.08 6.94 -0.16
CA TYR A 14 15.01 6.04 -1.31
C TYR A 14 16.39 5.63 -1.87
N VAL A 15 16.62 4.33 -2.01
CA VAL A 15 17.11 3.75 -3.25
C VAL A 15 16.27 2.51 -3.52
N TYR A 16 15.39 2.63 -4.50
CA TYR A 16 14.76 1.49 -5.13
C TYR A 16 15.83 0.84 -6.01
N ASP A 17 16.53 -0.17 -5.50
CA ASP A 17 17.46 -1.03 -6.26
C ASP A 17 16.90 -2.46 -6.24
N GLY A 18 15.85 -2.66 -7.05
CA GLY A 18 15.09 -3.91 -7.15
C GLY A 18 14.27 -3.92 -8.44
N PRO A 19 14.07 -5.11 -9.05
CA PRO A 19 14.18 -5.33 -10.49
C PRO A 19 13.07 -4.66 -11.30
N ILE A 20 13.41 -4.45 -12.57
CA ILE A 20 12.52 -4.11 -13.69
C ILE A 20 11.14 -4.77 -13.49
N TYR A 21 10.16 -3.99 -13.05
CA TYR A 21 8.75 -4.36 -13.01
C TYR A 21 8.15 -4.53 -14.43
N ALA A 22 8.93 -4.34 -15.50
CA ALA A 22 8.52 -4.59 -16.87
C ALA A 22 8.37 -6.10 -17.13
N GLY A 23 7.26 -6.63 -17.64
CA GLY A 23 6.16 -5.92 -18.30
C GLY A 23 4.93 -6.82 -18.44
N ARG A 24 4.36 -7.24 -17.30
CA ARG A 24 2.99 -7.81 -17.26
C ARG A 24 2.38 -7.89 -15.87
N SER A 25 3.18 -8.18 -14.84
CA SER A 25 2.71 -8.33 -13.45
C SER A 25 2.65 -6.99 -12.72
N ALA A 26 3.54 -6.05 -13.07
CA ALA A 26 3.49 -4.70 -12.53
C ALA A 26 2.28 -3.91 -13.00
N GLU A 27 1.86 -4.08 -14.26
CA GLU A 27 0.62 -3.50 -14.82
C GLU A 27 -0.67 -4.02 -14.16
N ARG A 28 -0.56 -5.10 -13.38
CA ARG A 28 -1.65 -5.54 -12.50
C ARG A 28 -1.48 -4.98 -11.09
N LEU A 29 -0.26 -4.88 -10.61
CA LEU A 29 0.04 -4.41 -9.26
C LEU A 29 -0.19 -2.89 -9.12
N ASP A 30 0.24 -2.09 -10.10
CA ASP A 30 -0.03 -0.65 -10.17
C ASP A 30 -1.54 -0.37 -10.17
N ARG A 31 -2.33 -1.19 -10.86
CA ARG A 31 -3.79 -1.08 -10.88
C ARG A 31 -4.39 -1.41 -9.51
N VAL A 32 -3.87 -2.43 -8.82
CA VAL A 32 -4.30 -2.74 -7.45
C VAL A 32 -3.94 -1.58 -6.52
N ILE A 33 -2.72 -1.04 -6.62
CA ILE A 33 -2.28 0.11 -5.81
C ILE A 33 -3.14 1.34 -6.13
N ALA A 34 -3.43 1.61 -7.39
CA ALA A 34 -4.28 2.71 -7.84
C ALA A 34 -5.71 2.57 -7.31
N ASN A 35 -6.30 1.38 -7.36
CA ASN A 35 -7.63 1.12 -6.80
C ASN A 35 -7.64 1.37 -5.29
N VAL A 36 -6.60 0.95 -4.57
CA VAL A 36 -6.46 1.21 -3.14
C VAL A 36 -6.27 2.69 -2.85
N GLN A 37 -5.40 3.39 -3.58
CA GLN A 37 -5.21 4.84 -3.47
C GLN A 37 -6.52 5.60 -3.70
N ALA A 38 -7.29 5.23 -4.73
CA ALA A 38 -8.59 5.81 -5.02
C ALA A 38 -9.59 5.56 -3.89
N ALA A 39 -9.66 4.34 -3.36
CA ALA A 39 -10.54 4.00 -2.25
C ALA A 39 -10.16 4.75 -0.95
N LEU A 40 -8.86 4.84 -0.64
CA LEU A 40 -8.34 5.60 0.50
C LEU A 40 -8.59 7.11 0.32
N GLN A 41 -8.50 7.62 -0.91
CA GLN A 41 -8.78 9.03 -1.22
C GLN A 41 -10.27 9.36 -1.07
N ALA A 42 -11.16 8.48 -1.55
CA ALA A 42 -12.61 8.63 -1.38
C ALA A 42 -13.03 8.67 0.09
N GLN A 43 -12.26 8.01 0.96
CA GLN A 43 -12.47 8.00 2.41
C GLN A 43 -11.68 9.09 3.16
N GLY A 44 -10.90 9.91 2.46
CA GLY A 44 -10.17 11.04 3.04
C GLY A 44 -8.80 10.73 3.64
N TYR A 45 -8.32 9.48 3.55
CA TYR A 45 -7.01 9.06 4.06
C TYR A 45 -5.86 9.40 3.12
N TYR A 46 -6.11 9.41 1.80
CA TYR A 46 -5.08 9.65 0.79
C TYR A 46 -5.32 10.96 0.03
N ARG A 47 -4.30 11.83 0.01
CA ARG A 47 -4.35 13.16 -0.67
C ARG A 47 -3.38 13.29 -1.84
N GLY A 48 -2.64 12.23 -2.15
CA GLY A 48 -1.72 12.18 -3.28
C GLY A 48 -2.41 11.86 -4.59
N GLU A 49 -1.61 11.74 -5.66
CA GLU A 49 -2.07 11.31 -6.98
C GLU A 49 -2.31 9.79 -7.00
N VAL A 50 -3.35 9.35 -7.69
CA VAL A 50 -3.61 7.91 -7.92
C VAL A 50 -2.68 7.41 -9.02
N ASP A 51 -1.40 7.24 -8.67
CA ASP A 51 -0.29 6.95 -9.59
C ASP A 51 0.07 5.45 -9.66
N GLY A 52 -0.56 4.61 -8.84
CA GLY A 52 -0.25 3.18 -8.76
C GLY A 52 1.08 2.89 -8.06
N LEU A 53 1.64 3.85 -7.32
CA LEU A 53 2.90 3.70 -6.60
C LEU A 53 2.67 3.56 -5.09
N LEU A 54 3.27 2.52 -4.51
CA LEU A 54 3.27 2.31 -3.07
C LEU A 54 4.35 3.18 -2.38
N GLY A 55 4.16 4.50 -2.45
CA GLY A 55 5.03 5.50 -1.85
C GLY A 55 4.71 5.81 -0.37
N PRO A 56 5.50 6.69 0.28
CA PRO A 56 5.29 7.13 1.66
C PRO A 56 3.87 7.61 1.95
N LEU A 57 3.29 8.42 1.05
CA LEU A 57 1.92 8.92 1.22
C LEU A 57 0.89 7.78 1.20
N THR A 58 1.09 6.78 0.34
CA THR A 58 0.19 5.61 0.26
C THR A 58 0.31 4.77 1.54
N ARG A 59 1.53 4.58 2.06
CA ARG A 59 1.77 3.86 3.33
C ARG A 59 1.21 4.59 4.55
N GLU A 60 1.30 5.92 4.58
CA GLU A 60 0.71 6.74 5.62
C GLU A 60 -0.83 6.62 5.62
N ALA A 61 -1.44 6.73 4.44
CA ALA A 61 -2.88 6.54 4.28
C ALA A 61 -3.33 5.14 4.71
N LEU A 62 -2.58 4.10 4.33
CA LEU A 62 -2.83 2.71 4.76
C LEU A 62 -2.74 2.57 6.28
N THR A 63 -1.74 3.19 6.91
CA THR A 63 -1.58 3.15 8.37
C THR A 63 -2.76 3.78 9.09
N GLY A 64 -3.19 4.97 8.64
CA GLY A 64 -4.35 5.67 9.18
C GLY A 64 -5.63 4.85 9.03
N TYR A 65 -5.87 4.34 7.82
CA TYR A 65 -7.02 3.50 7.51
C TYR A 65 -7.04 2.22 8.36
N GLN A 66 -5.95 1.48 8.39
CA GLN A 66 -5.86 0.24 9.18
C GLN A 66 -6.07 0.49 10.66
N SER A 67 -5.49 1.58 11.20
CA SER A 67 -5.66 1.94 12.60
C SER A 67 -7.11 2.29 12.94
N GLU A 68 -7.79 3.06 12.10
CA GLU A 68 -9.18 3.50 12.34
C GLU A 68 -10.18 2.34 12.19
N HIS A 69 -9.90 1.40 11.28
CA HIS A 69 -10.73 0.22 11.04
C HIS A 69 -10.40 -0.97 11.95
N GLY A 70 -9.51 -0.80 12.95
CA GLY A 70 -9.16 -1.85 13.90
C GLY A 70 -8.39 -3.03 13.27
N LEU A 71 -7.75 -2.80 12.12
CA LEU A 71 -6.89 -3.76 11.46
C LEU A 71 -5.47 -3.68 12.04
N TYR A 72 -4.67 -4.71 11.75
CA TYR A 72 -3.25 -4.62 12.03
C TYR A 72 -2.62 -3.56 11.12
N THR A 73 -1.90 -2.59 11.70
CA THR A 73 -1.25 -1.50 10.98
C THR A 73 0.04 -1.98 10.29
N THR A 74 -0.11 -2.68 9.17
CA THR A 74 1.01 -3.19 8.35
C THR A 74 1.60 -2.14 7.41
N ALA A 75 0.88 -1.06 7.14
CA ALA A 75 1.18 -0.06 6.11
C ALA A 75 1.36 -0.68 4.71
N ALA A 76 0.81 -1.87 4.49
CA ALA A 76 0.88 -2.64 3.27
C ALA A 76 -0.53 -2.92 2.74
N ILE A 77 -0.63 -3.22 1.45
CA ILE A 77 -1.87 -3.71 0.85
C ILE A 77 -1.95 -5.21 1.13
N ASP A 78 -2.60 -5.57 2.22
CA ASP A 78 -2.85 -6.96 2.61
C ASP A 78 -4.33 -7.34 2.43
N GLU A 79 -4.62 -8.65 2.52
CA GLU A 79 -5.95 -9.19 2.31
C GLU A 79 -7.02 -8.61 3.26
N PRO A 80 -6.76 -8.43 4.57
CA PRO A 80 -7.70 -7.74 5.46
C PRO A 80 -8.03 -6.32 4.98
N THR A 81 -7.03 -5.56 4.55
CA THR A 81 -7.22 -4.20 4.03
C THR A 81 -8.05 -4.22 2.75
N LEU A 82 -7.73 -5.10 1.78
CA LEU A 82 -8.51 -5.22 0.54
C LEU A 82 -9.97 -5.62 0.78
N ASN A 83 -10.21 -6.56 1.69
CA ASN A 83 -11.56 -6.97 2.09
C ASN A 83 -12.34 -5.81 2.71
N SER A 84 -11.71 -5.05 3.62
CA SER A 84 -12.36 -3.89 4.26
C SER A 84 -12.64 -2.74 3.29
N LEU A 85 -11.84 -2.60 2.22
CA LEU A 85 -12.05 -1.65 1.13
C LEU A 85 -13.04 -2.17 0.06
N GLY A 86 -13.45 -3.44 0.13
CA GLY A 86 -14.33 -4.07 -0.87
C GLY A 86 -13.66 -4.32 -2.23
N LEU A 87 -12.35 -4.58 -2.24
CA LEU A 87 -11.52 -4.74 -3.45
C LEU A 87 -11.09 -6.19 -3.72
N ASN A 88 -11.76 -7.18 -3.13
CA ASN A 88 -11.50 -8.62 -3.31
C ASN A 88 -12.55 -9.28 -4.21
#